data_AF-A0A1N7SDC7-F1
#
_entry.id   AF-A0A1N7SDC7-F1
#
_cell.length_a   1.000
_cell.length_b   1.000
_cell.length_c   1.000
_cell.angle_alpha   90.00
_cell.angle_beta   90.00
_cell.angle_gamma   90.00
#
_symmetry.space_group_name_H-M   'P 1'
#
loop_
_entity.id
_entity.type
_entity.pdbx_description
1 polymer ?
#
loop_
_entity_poly.entity_id
_entity_poly.type
_entity_poly.pdbx_seq_one_letter_code
_entity_poly.pdbx_strand_id
1 'polypeptide(L)'
;MSETTKDIQVIIPSEIQERIKTEELKLTGTQVRDSQGRIVRNLKSIDLSPGQYFSPNLTVRFEGYTFISESVISRQLQRELDVNRREFLSVASKIDRVLQGQTNDLVASIAIFDAHFQKLLSRSSLIDKNQAYASGVESAALLAAHLGSYIDDYINSTTVFHRDVGLKGEIYQNFLNRGQYKPYITHSRFEPFDIHQAKFFAYSFLQILNNINILSLCFDRRIFERYYENLEGLKHTLLKLFRVLVHGISGEGDIYQMCYAPEVGGQSRRPPKDILRIIKHDGSATIDEVIARNYGATNPPLLDENRISSIDTVMDLLEEIENLKLRADQYENVDLSELSDLSEIQNLLFTDSK
;
A
#
# COMPACT_ATOMS: atom_id res chain seq x y z
N MET A 1 -3.80 16.27 -25.83
CA MET A 1 -4.11 15.54 -24.59
C MET A 1 -5.49 14.98 -24.77
N SER A 2 -5.62 13.65 -24.89
CA SER A 2 -6.93 13.00 -25.01
C SER A 2 -7.61 13.07 -23.65
N GLU A 3 -8.76 13.74 -23.58
CA GLU A 3 -9.66 13.63 -22.44
C GLU A 3 -9.96 12.15 -22.22
N THR A 4 -9.47 11.61 -21.11
CA THR A 4 -9.74 10.23 -20.70
C THR A 4 -11.02 10.27 -19.89
N THR A 5 -12.13 10.01 -20.56
CA THR A 5 -13.42 9.79 -19.90
C THR A 5 -13.32 8.52 -19.07
N LYS A 6 -13.58 8.63 -17.77
CA LYS A 6 -13.71 7.48 -16.86
C LYS A 6 -15.18 7.31 -16.52
N ASP A 7 -15.73 6.18 -16.91
CA ASP A 7 -17.12 5.82 -16.60
C ASP A 7 -17.15 5.15 -15.21
N ILE A 8 -17.88 5.76 -14.27
CA ILE A 8 -18.15 5.20 -12.95
C ILE A 8 -19.55 4.58 -13.00
N GLN A 9 -19.66 3.29 -12.69
CA GLN A 9 -20.97 2.68 -12.46
C GLN A 9 -21.37 2.91 -11.00
N VAL A 10 -22.52 3.55 -10.78
CA VAL A 10 -23.08 3.75 -9.45
C VAL A 10 -24.49 3.18 -9.47
N ILE A 11 -24.81 2.26 -8.56
CA ILE A 11 -26.17 1.78 -8.38
C ILE A 11 -26.93 2.84 -7.57
N ILE A 12 -27.56 3.77 -8.28
CA ILE A 12 -28.40 4.82 -7.69
C ILE A 12 -29.82 4.27 -7.52
N PRO A 13 -30.42 4.34 -6.32
CA PRO A 13 -31.81 3.93 -6.08
C PRO A 13 -32.80 4.64 -7.01
N SER A 14 -33.89 3.96 -7.34
CA SER A 14 -34.93 4.44 -8.26
C SER A 14 -35.47 5.82 -7.88
N GLU A 15 -35.66 6.09 -6.58
CA GLU A 15 -36.19 7.37 -6.12
C GLU A 15 -35.21 8.52 -6.38
N ILE A 16 -33.90 8.29 -6.22
CA ILE A 16 -32.86 9.30 -6.49
C ILE A 16 -32.65 9.47 -7.99
N GLN A 17 -32.78 8.39 -8.78
CA GLN A 17 -32.78 8.49 -10.23
C GLN A 17 -33.92 9.35 -10.75
N GLU A 18 -35.14 9.19 -10.22
CA GLU A 18 -36.28 10.04 -10.59
C GLU A 18 -36.03 11.51 -10.26
N ARG A 19 -35.46 11.80 -9.08
CA ARG A 19 -35.12 13.19 -8.70
C ARG A 19 -34.04 13.79 -9.60
N ILE A 20 -33.05 12.99 -10.03
CA ILE A 20 -32.08 13.41 -11.05
C ILE A 20 -32.75 13.66 -12.40
N LYS A 21 -33.66 12.78 -12.83
CA LYS A 21 -34.41 12.93 -14.10
C LYS A 21 -35.32 14.16 -14.10
N THR A 22 -35.87 14.55 -12.96
CA THR A 22 -36.70 15.75 -12.81
C THR A 22 -35.90 17.06 -12.67
N GLU A 23 -34.57 17.01 -12.79
CA GLU A 23 -33.64 18.13 -12.57
C GLU A 23 -33.67 18.71 -11.14
N GLU A 24 -34.34 18.05 -10.20
CA GLU A 24 -34.30 18.41 -8.77
C GLU A 24 -32.89 18.20 -8.20
N LEU A 25 -32.18 17.18 -8.69
CA LEU A 25 -30.80 16.87 -8.35
C LEU A 25 -29.95 16.83 -9.63
N LYS A 26 -28.75 17.41 -9.59
CA LYS A 26 -27.79 17.35 -10.70
C LYS A 26 -26.47 16.75 -10.23
N LEU A 27 -26.10 15.63 -10.83
CA LEU A 27 -24.84 14.95 -10.53
C LEU A 27 -23.71 15.65 -11.30
N THR A 28 -22.92 16.46 -10.61
CA THR A 28 -21.78 17.19 -11.20
C THR A 28 -20.62 17.14 -10.22
N GLY A 29 -19.53 16.46 -10.61
CA GLY A 29 -18.23 16.29 -9.92
C GLY A 29 -18.08 16.66 -8.43
N THR A 30 -17.71 15.67 -7.60
CA THR A 30 -17.08 15.76 -6.24
C THR A 30 -17.57 16.82 -5.23
N GLN A 31 -18.72 17.46 -5.44
CA GLN A 31 -19.31 18.44 -4.53
C GLN A 31 -20.83 18.28 -4.49
N VAL A 32 -21.39 18.26 -3.28
CA VAL A 32 -22.83 18.40 -3.10
C VAL A 32 -23.15 19.87 -2.91
N ARG A 33 -24.06 20.39 -3.74
CA ARG A 33 -24.57 21.75 -3.64
C ARG A 33 -26.08 21.75 -3.40
N ASP A 34 -26.58 22.74 -2.66
CA ASP A 34 -28.02 22.96 -2.55
C ASP A 34 -28.60 23.52 -3.87
N SER A 35 -29.92 23.64 -3.93
CA SER A 35 -30.65 24.20 -5.08
C SER A 35 -30.28 25.67 -5.39
N GLN A 36 -29.52 26.34 -4.51
CA GLN A 36 -29.01 27.69 -4.69
C GLN A 36 -27.51 27.73 -5.05
N GLY A 37 -26.89 26.56 -5.25
CA GLY A 37 -25.49 26.43 -5.64
C GLY A 37 -24.49 26.58 -4.49
N ARG A 38 -24.93 26.59 -3.23
CA ARG A 38 -24.04 26.65 -2.05
C ARG A 38 -23.45 25.28 -1.78
N ILE A 39 -22.16 25.22 -1.48
CA ILE A 39 -21.48 23.96 -1.13
C ILE A 39 -21.98 23.53 0.26
N VAL A 40 -22.76 22.46 0.30
CA VAL A 40 -23.30 21.90 1.55
C VAL A 40 -22.32 20.92 2.16
N ARG A 41 -21.61 20.15 1.33
CA ARG A 41 -20.55 19.24 1.75
C ARG A 41 -19.62 18.92 0.58
N ASN A 42 -18.32 18.87 0.86
CA ASN A 42 -17.40 18.18 -0.04
C ASN A 42 -17.71 16.68 0.07
N LEU A 43 -18.09 16.03 -1.03
CA LEU A 43 -17.79 14.60 -1.16
C LEU A 43 -16.27 14.56 -1.27
N LYS A 44 -15.58 14.45 -0.11
CA LYS A 44 -14.25 13.87 -0.11
C LYS A 44 -14.46 12.54 -0.80
N SER A 45 -13.96 12.45 -2.01
CA SER A 45 -14.31 11.35 -2.86
C SER A 45 -13.94 10.04 -2.18
N ILE A 46 -14.65 9.01 -2.61
CA ILE A 46 -14.25 7.61 -2.42
C ILE A 46 -13.08 7.31 -3.39
N ASP A 47 -12.45 8.34 -3.99
CA ASP A 47 -11.41 8.14 -5.00
C ASP A 47 -10.15 7.64 -4.32
N LEU A 48 -9.73 6.47 -4.78
CA LEU A 48 -8.36 6.01 -4.73
C LEU A 48 -7.52 7.05 -5.47
N SER A 49 -6.49 7.59 -4.82
CA SER A 49 -5.47 8.32 -5.57
C SER A 49 -4.86 7.37 -6.61
N PRO A 50 -4.34 7.86 -7.75
CA PRO A 50 -3.65 7.00 -8.71
C PRO A 50 -2.58 6.15 -7.99
N GLY A 51 -2.65 4.82 -8.16
CA GLY A 51 -1.75 3.88 -7.46
C GLY A 51 -2.32 3.28 -6.17
N GLN A 52 -3.46 3.76 -5.67
CA GLN A 52 -4.07 3.25 -4.44
C GLN A 52 -5.08 2.11 -4.70
N TYR A 53 -5.18 1.17 -3.75
CA TYR A 53 -6.04 0.00 -3.77
C TYR A 53 -7.19 0.05 -2.75
N PHE A 54 -7.02 0.72 -1.61
CA PHE A 54 -8.04 0.87 -0.56
C PHE A 54 -8.48 2.33 -0.42
N SER A 55 -9.79 2.58 -0.50
CA SER A 55 -10.39 3.88 -0.17
C SER A 55 -10.22 4.21 1.33
N PRO A 56 -10.22 5.49 1.75
CA PRO A 56 -10.22 5.82 3.18
C PRO A 56 -11.57 5.58 3.89
N ASN A 57 -12.64 5.25 3.15
CA ASN A 57 -14.00 5.10 3.68
C ASN A 57 -14.64 3.81 3.17
N LEU A 58 -15.20 2.98 4.07
CA LEU A 58 -16.02 1.80 3.71
C LEU A 58 -17.43 2.21 3.33
N THR A 59 -18.01 3.15 4.09
CA THR A 59 -19.33 3.74 3.80
C THR A 59 -19.33 5.25 3.91
N VAL A 60 -20.26 5.90 3.21
CA VAL A 60 -20.55 7.34 3.30
C VAL A 60 -22.05 7.53 3.41
N ARG A 61 -22.52 8.29 4.42
CA ARG A 61 -23.93 8.65 4.58
C ARG A 61 -24.24 10.01 3.97
N PHE A 62 -25.30 10.08 3.17
CA PHE A 62 -25.79 11.30 2.55
C PHE A 62 -27.31 11.26 2.34
N GLU A 63 -28.04 12.31 2.78
CA GLU A 63 -29.51 12.43 2.69
C GLU A 63 -30.31 11.20 3.17
N GLY A 64 -29.86 10.54 4.23
CA GLY A 64 -30.52 9.33 4.75
C GLY A 64 -30.21 8.06 3.96
N TYR A 65 -29.35 8.13 2.94
CA TYR A 65 -28.84 6.99 2.19
C TYR A 65 -27.40 6.65 2.59
N THR A 66 -27.09 5.36 2.55
CA THR A 66 -25.74 4.83 2.77
C THR A 66 -25.14 4.40 1.44
N PHE A 67 -23.98 4.95 1.12
CA PHE A 67 -23.19 4.59 -0.04
C PHE A 67 -22.05 3.68 0.41
N ILE A 68 -21.93 2.52 -0.22
CA ILE A 68 -20.87 1.54 0.06
C ILE A 68 -19.76 1.72 -0.98
N SER A 69 -18.50 1.72 -0.55
CA SER A 69 -17.37 1.80 -1.47
C SER A 69 -17.30 0.58 -2.38
N GLU A 70 -17.15 0.76 -3.69
CA GLU A 70 -16.87 -0.38 -4.60
C GLU A 70 -15.54 -1.07 -4.27
N SER A 71 -14.62 -0.36 -3.62
CA SER A 71 -13.30 -0.86 -3.20
C SER A 71 -13.30 -1.55 -1.83
N VAL A 72 -14.47 -1.98 -1.31
CA VAL A 72 -14.53 -2.74 -0.04
C VAL A 72 -13.51 -3.87 -0.07
N ILE A 73 -13.40 -4.57 -1.20
CA ILE A 73 -12.32 -5.51 -1.49
C ILE A 73 -11.63 -5.08 -2.79
N SER A 74 -10.32 -4.88 -2.75
CA SER A 74 -9.55 -4.49 -3.94
C SER A 74 -9.36 -5.67 -4.89
N ARG A 75 -10.27 -5.82 -5.86
CA ARG A 75 -10.18 -6.87 -6.90
C ARG A 75 -8.97 -6.66 -7.81
N GLN A 76 -8.54 -5.41 -8.02
CA GLN A 76 -7.32 -5.12 -8.78
C GLN A 76 -6.10 -5.65 -8.04
N LEU A 77 -5.95 -5.31 -6.76
CA LEU A 77 -4.84 -5.80 -5.94
C LEU A 77 -4.80 -7.32 -5.94
N GLN A 78 -5.96 -7.97 -5.77
CA GLN A 78 -6.05 -9.42 -5.80
C GLN A 78 -5.53 -10.03 -7.10
N ARG A 79 -5.90 -9.46 -8.26
CA ARG A 79 -5.41 -9.93 -9.56
C ARG A 79 -3.91 -9.76 -9.70
N GLU A 80 -3.37 -8.64 -9.24
CA GLU A 80 -1.93 -8.37 -9.29
C GLU A 80 -1.15 -9.33 -8.37
N LEU A 81 -1.66 -9.59 -7.17
CA LEU A 81 -1.10 -10.58 -6.26
C LEU A 81 -1.18 -12.00 -6.84
N ASP A 82 -2.27 -12.37 -7.53
CA ASP A 82 -2.38 -13.66 -8.21
C ASP A 82 -1.39 -13.81 -9.38
N VAL A 83 -1.03 -12.71 -10.07
CA VAL A 83 0.01 -12.69 -11.10
C VAL A 83 1.38 -12.88 -10.45
N ASN A 84 1.71 -12.04 -9.47
CA ASN A 84 2.98 -12.09 -8.74
C ASN A 84 3.19 -13.47 -8.08
N ARG A 85 2.15 -14.05 -7.48
CA ARG A 85 2.19 -15.41 -6.91
C ARG A 85 2.59 -16.45 -7.95
N ARG A 86 2.00 -16.41 -9.14
CA ARG A 86 2.33 -17.36 -10.22
C ARG A 86 3.76 -17.19 -10.69
N GLU A 87 4.25 -15.95 -10.78
CA GLU A 87 5.64 -15.67 -11.10
C GLU A 87 6.58 -16.20 -10.02
N PHE A 88 6.32 -15.95 -8.73
CA PHE A 88 7.12 -16.49 -7.62
C PHE A 88 7.21 -18.00 -7.64
N LEU A 89 6.06 -18.69 -7.78
CA LEU A 89 6.04 -20.16 -7.82
C LEU A 89 6.81 -20.72 -9.03
N SER A 90 6.88 -19.98 -10.14
CA SER A 90 7.67 -20.36 -11.30
C SER A 90 9.19 -20.22 -11.07
N VAL A 91 9.61 -19.19 -10.33
CA VAL A 91 11.02 -18.87 -10.02
C VAL A 91 11.55 -19.69 -8.83
N ALA A 92 10.69 -20.05 -7.89
CA ALA A 92 11.02 -20.85 -6.71
C ALA A 92 11.70 -22.19 -7.06
N SER A 93 11.47 -22.73 -8.26
CA SER A 93 12.14 -23.93 -8.77
C SER A 93 13.69 -23.85 -8.86
N LYS A 94 14.31 -22.69 -8.56
CA LYS A 94 15.74 -22.43 -8.74
C LYS A 94 16.52 -21.95 -7.49
N ILE A 95 15.93 -21.95 -6.29
CA ILE A 95 16.55 -21.38 -5.05
C ILE A 95 16.71 -22.43 -3.93
N ASP A 96 17.63 -22.20 -2.98
CA ASP A 96 17.93 -23.03 -1.81
C ASP A 96 16.70 -23.55 -1.06
N ARG A 97 16.70 -24.88 -0.79
CA ARG A 97 15.54 -25.66 -0.32
C ARG A 97 14.87 -25.16 0.97
N VAL A 98 15.61 -24.54 1.89
CA VAL A 98 15.08 -24.16 3.22
C VAL A 98 14.33 -22.82 3.18
N LEU A 99 14.93 -21.80 2.57
CA LEU A 99 14.27 -20.50 2.35
C LEU A 99 13.10 -20.63 1.38
N GLN A 100 13.21 -21.56 0.41
CA GLN A 100 12.11 -21.94 -0.47
C GLN A 100 10.94 -22.55 0.31
N GLY A 101 11.19 -23.40 1.32
CA GLY A 101 10.13 -24.01 2.15
C GLY A 101 9.29 -22.97 2.88
N GLN A 102 9.94 -22.08 3.63
CA GLN A 102 9.23 -21.03 4.40
C GLN A 102 8.45 -20.07 3.51
N THR A 103 9.05 -19.66 2.38
CA THR A 103 8.40 -18.77 1.41
C THR A 103 7.19 -19.44 0.75
N ASN A 104 7.30 -20.74 0.42
CA ASN A 104 6.19 -21.50 -0.13
C ASN A 104 5.05 -21.69 0.88
N ASP A 105 5.37 -21.93 2.16
CA ASP A 105 4.37 -22.09 3.22
C ASP A 105 3.59 -20.77 3.43
N LEU A 106 4.28 -19.63 3.42
CA LEU A 106 3.67 -18.30 3.43
C LEU A 106 2.73 -18.09 2.24
N VAL A 107 3.21 -18.37 1.02
CA VAL A 107 2.41 -18.23 -0.20
C VAL A 107 1.20 -19.16 -0.19
N ALA A 108 1.36 -20.39 0.31
CA ALA A 108 0.28 -21.36 0.45
C ALA A 108 -0.77 -20.88 1.46
N SER A 109 -0.35 -20.35 2.60
CA SER A 109 -1.25 -19.79 3.61
C SER A 109 -2.10 -18.66 3.04
N ILE A 110 -1.48 -17.70 2.33
CA ILE A 110 -2.18 -16.60 1.64
C ILE A 110 -3.21 -17.17 0.65
N ALA A 111 -2.81 -18.14 -0.17
CA ALA A 111 -3.69 -18.74 -1.17
C ALA A 111 -4.87 -19.51 -0.55
N ILE A 112 -4.66 -20.16 0.61
CA ILE A 112 -5.73 -20.84 1.36
C ILE A 112 -6.74 -19.83 1.84
N PHE A 113 -6.30 -18.74 2.48
CA PHE A 113 -7.22 -17.69 2.93
C PHE A 113 -7.96 -17.05 1.76
N ASP A 114 -7.27 -16.69 0.67
CA ASP A 114 -7.90 -16.13 -0.53
C ASP A 114 -8.98 -17.06 -1.07
N ALA A 115 -8.70 -18.37 -1.16
CA ALA A 115 -9.66 -19.35 -1.62
C ALA A 115 -10.87 -19.48 -0.68
N HIS A 116 -10.65 -19.47 0.64
CA HIS A 116 -11.73 -19.49 1.63
C HIS A 116 -12.60 -18.23 1.55
N PHE A 117 -11.97 -17.05 1.48
CA PHE A 117 -12.65 -15.78 1.36
C PHE A 117 -13.44 -15.67 0.05
N GLN A 118 -12.87 -16.11 -1.08
CA GLN A 118 -13.56 -16.14 -2.37
C GLN A 118 -14.73 -17.13 -2.37
N LYS A 119 -14.60 -18.31 -1.76
CA LYS A 119 -15.72 -19.24 -1.62
C LYS A 119 -16.85 -18.65 -0.79
N LEU A 120 -16.51 -17.87 0.24
CA LEU A 120 -17.48 -17.15 1.05
C LEU A 120 -18.18 -16.04 0.24
N LEU A 121 -17.43 -15.26 -0.55
CA LEU A 121 -17.99 -14.25 -1.47
C LEU A 121 -18.85 -14.87 -2.57
N SER A 122 -18.46 -16.05 -3.07
CA SER A 122 -19.21 -16.80 -4.07
C SER A 122 -20.38 -17.58 -3.48
N ARG A 123 -20.70 -17.38 -2.20
CA ARG A 123 -21.84 -17.99 -1.50
C ARG A 123 -21.79 -19.52 -1.49
N SER A 124 -20.60 -20.10 -1.45
CA SER A 124 -20.41 -21.55 -1.38
C SER A 124 -20.72 -22.06 0.03
N SER A 125 -21.52 -23.12 0.14
CA SER A 125 -21.79 -23.80 1.42
C SER A 125 -20.61 -24.63 1.93
N LEU A 126 -19.52 -24.73 1.16
CA LEU A 126 -18.36 -25.56 1.49
C LEU A 126 -17.42 -24.93 2.52
N ILE A 127 -17.51 -23.62 2.73
CA ILE A 127 -16.69 -22.88 3.69
C ILE A 127 -17.61 -22.00 4.51
N ASP A 128 -17.46 -22.06 5.83
CA ASP A 128 -18.17 -21.17 6.75
C ASP A 128 -17.33 -19.93 7.11
N LYS A 129 -18.00 -18.94 7.73
CA LYS A 129 -17.37 -17.69 8.16
C LYS A 129 -16.24 -17.89 9.17
N ASN A 130 -16.34 -18.91 10.04
CA ASN A 130 -15.37 -19.17 11.10
C ASN A 130 -14.09 -19.77 10.51
N GLN A 131 -14.22 -20.68 9.54
CA GLN A 131 -13.11 -21.26 8.80
C GLN A 131 -12.35 -20.21 7.99
N ALA A 132 -13.07 -19.35 7.26
CA ALA A 132 -12.45 -18.24 6.54
C ALA A 132 -11.73 -17.28 7.49
N TYR A 133 -12.37 -16.90 8.60
CA TYR A 133 -11.77 -16.04 9.62
C TYR A 133 -10.51 -16.65 10.24
N ALA A 134 -10.57 -17.91 10.68
CA ALA A 134 -9.44 -18.60 11.30
C ALA A 134 -8.25 -18.70 10.33
N SER A 135 -8.48 -19.08 9.06
CA SER A 135 -7.40 -19.10 8.07
C SER A 135 -6.80 -17.71 7.82
N GLY A 136 -7.61 -16.65 7.87
CA GLY A 136 -7.11 -15.28 7.73
C GLY A 136 -6.21 -14.89 8.90
N VAL A 137 -6.65 -15.15 10.13
CA VAL A 137 -5.85 -14.86 11.33
C VAL A 137 -4.52 -15.62 11.31
N GLU A 138 -4.53 -16.88 10.88
CA GLU A 138 -3.32 -17.69 10.71
C GLU A 138 -2.38 -17.10 9.65
N SER A 139 -2.88 -16.75 8.46
CA SER A 139 -2.09 -16.13 7.40
C SER A 139 -1.53 -14.76 7.82
N ALA A 140 -2.33 -13.95 8.52
CA ALA A 140 -1.91 -12.66 9.05
C ALA A 140 -0.78 -12.83 10.09
N ALA A 141 -0.93 -13.77 11.02
CA ALA A 141 0.08 -14.04 12.04
C ALA A 141 1.40 -14.53 11.41
N LEU A 142 1.32 -15.43 10.43
CA LEU A 142 2.48 -15.95 9.72
C LEU A 142 3.20 -14.84 8.95
N LEU A 143 2.45 -13.98 8.23
CA LEU A 143 3.03 -12.83 7.54
C LEU A 143 3.67 -11.84 8.51
N ALA A 144 2.99 -11.47 9.59
CA ALA A 144 3.52 -10.55 10.59
C ALA A 144 4.85 -11.03 11.19
N ALA A 145 5.01 -12.34 11.37
CA ALA A 145 6.25 -12.93 11.90
C ALA A 145 7.45 -12.84 10.94
N HIS A 146 7.21 -12.84 9.62
CA HIS A 146 8.27 -12.93 8.61
C HIS A 146 8.46 -11.67 7.76
N LEU A 147 7.50 -10.74 7.74
CA LEU A 147 7.54 -9.58 6.85
C LEU A 147 8.75 -8.67 7.10
N GLY A 148 9.16 -8.55 8.37
CA GLY A 148 10.37 -7.82 8.76
C GLY A 148 11.63 -8.39 8.13
N SER A 149 11.79 -9.72 8.08
CA SER A 149 12.97 -10.35 7.48
C SER A 149 13.02 -10.13 5.97
N TYR A 150 11.88 -10.17 5.27
CA TYR A 150 11.87 -9.88 3.83
C TYR A 150 12.22 -8.43 3.49
N ILE A 151 11.84 -7.48 4.36
CA ILE A 151 12.23 -6.07 4.20
C ILE A 151 13.72 -5.89 4.52
N ASP A 152 14.22 -6.52 5.59
CA ASP A 152 15.65 -6.50 5.90
C ASP A 152 16.48 -7.19 4.80
N ASP A 153 15.99 -8.28 4.21
CA ASP A 153 16.63 -8.96 3.07
C ASP A 153 16.75 -8.07 1.84
N TYR A 154 15.73 -7.25 1.55
CA TYR A 154 15.79 -6.25 0.48
C TYR A 154 16.90 -5.21 0.73
N ILE A 155 17.04 -4.73 1.97
CA ILE A 155 18.11 -3.80 2.34
C ILE A 155 19.47 -4.51 2.25
N ASN A 156 19.55 -5.74 2.74
CA ASN A 156 20.78 -6.52 2.85
C ASN A 156 21.28 -7.03 1.49
N SER A 157 20.40 -7.21 0.50
CA SER A 157 20.75 -7.56 -0.87
C SER A 157 21.25 -6.38 -1.70
N THR A 158 21.11 -5.15 -1.20
CA THR A 158 21.56 -3.93 -1.88
C THR A 158 23.07 -3.99 -2.17
N THR A 159 23.47 -3.60 -3.37
CA THR A 159 24.89 -3.55 -3.73
C THR A 159 25.48 -2.24 -3.24
N VAL A 160 26.53 -2.31 -2.43
CA VAL A 160 27.27 -1.15 -1.91
C VAL A 160 28.65 -1.08 -2.55
N PHE A 161 29.13 0.15 -2.76
CA PHE A 161 30.42 0.43 -3.36
C PHE A 161 31.28 1.20 -2.37
N HIS A 162 32.53 0.78 -2.24
CA HIS A 162 33.52 1.45 -1.41
C HIS A 162 34.91 1.32 -2.04
N ARG A 163 35.89 2.03 -1.49
CA ARG A 163 37.24 2.15 -2.07
C ARG A 163 37.88 0.81 -2.44
N ASP A 164 37.69 -0.22 -1.63
CA ASP A 164 38.42 -1.49 -1.76
C ASP A 164 37.79 -2.48 -2.76
N VAL A 165 36.52 -2.32 -3.18
CA VAL A 165 35.87 -3.21 -4.16
C VAL A 165 35.76 -2.59 -5.56
N GLY A 166 36.08 -1.30 -5.70
CA GLY A 166 36.03 -0.58 -6.97
C GLY A 166 34.66 -0.70 -7.66
N LEU A 167 34.66 -0.99 -8.97
CA LEU A 167 33.44 -1.06 -9.80
C LEU A 167 32.60 -2.34 -9.63
N LYS A 168 33.09 -3.35 -8.92
CA LYS A 168 32.34 -4.62 -8.76
C LYS A 168 31.22 -4.51 -7.72
N GLY A 169 31.40 -3.64 -6.73
CA GLY A 169 30.51 -3.55 -5.57
C GLY A 169 30.55 -4.82 -4.71
N GLU A 170 29.87 -4.78 -3.58
CA GLU A 170 29.59 -5.96 -2.77
C GLU A 170 28.17 -5.91 -2.19
N ILE A 171 27.61 -7.07 -1.85
CA ILE A 171 26.31 -7.15 -1.19
C ILE A 171 26.42 -6.56 0.22
N TYR A 172 25.45 -5.74 0.62
CA TYR A 172 25.46 -5.04 1.90
C TYR A 172 25.55 -6.00 3.10
N GLN A 173 24.92 -7.18 3.02
CA GLN A 173 25.08 -8.22 4.03
C GLN A 173 26.55 -8.62 4.25
N ASN A 174 27.32 -8.75 3.16
CA ASN A 174 28.74 -9.09 3.24
C ASN A 174 29.54 -7.93 3.86
N PHE A 175 29.20 -6.69 3.49
CA PHE A 175 29.78 -5.49 4.10
C PHE A 175 29.52 -5.46 5.62
N LEU A 176 28.29 -5.77 6.06
CA LEU A 176 27.93 -5.83 7.47
C LEU A 176 28.76 -6.85 8.25
N ASN A 177 29.15 -7.95 7.62
CA ASN A 177 29.93 -9.03 8.19
C ASN A 177 31.46 -8.74 8.29
N ARG A 178 31.96 -7.59 7.76
CA ARG A 178 33.39 -7.23 7.76
C ARG A 178 34.00 -6.89 9.14
N GLY A 179 33.26 -7.02 10.24
CA GLY A 179 33.76 -6.75 11.58
C GLY A 179 34.02 -5.26 11.85
N GLN A 180 35.09 -4.92 12.59
CA GLN A 180 35.37 -3.55 13.04
C GLN A 180 35.93 -2.62 11.95
N TYR A 181 36.55 -3.17 10.89
CA TYR A 181 37.14 -2.36 9.81
C TYR A 181 36.20 -2.33 8.60
N LYS A 182 35.26 -1.37 8.61
CA LYS A 182 34.34 -1.12 7.51
C LYS A 182 34.76 0.14 6.74
N PRO A 183 35.13 0.02 5.45
CA PRO A 183 35.43 1.19 4.63
C PRO A 183 34.19 2.04 4.42
N TYR A 184 34.39 3.33 4.12
CA TYR A 184 33.27 4.24 3.86
C TYR A 184 32.55 3.87 2.56
N ILE A 185 31.22 3.76 2.61
CA ILE A 185 30.39 3.51 1.43
C ILE A 185 30.30 4.80 0.61
N THR A 186 30.70 4.72 -0.65
CA THR A 186 30.69 5.87 -1.57
C THR A 186 29.35 6.01 -2.28
N HIS A 187 28.71 4.90 -2.64
CA HIS A 187 27.35 4.84 -3.17
C HIS A 187 26.80 3.41 -3.08
N SER A 188 25.50 3.28 -3.28
CA SER A 188 24.76 2.03 -3.32
C SER A 188 23.90 1.97 -4.57
N ARG A 189 23.48 0.75 -4.91
CA ARG A 189 22.56 0.47 -5.99
C ARG A 189 21.48 -0.46 -5.48
N PHE A 190 20.27 0.08 -5.40
CA PHE A 190 19.09 -0.68 -5.00
C PHE A 190 18.52 -1.42 -6.21
N GLU A 191 18.02 -2.63 -5.96
CA GLU A 191 17.07 -3.25 -6.87
C GLU A 191 15.70 -2.55 -6.71
N PRO A 192 14.86 -2.52 -7.76
CA PRO A 192 13.52 -1.97 -7.61
C PRO A 192 12.71 -2.77 -6.58
N PHE A 193 12.19 -2.11 -5.56
CA PHE A 193 11.28 -2.73 -4.59
C PHE A 193 10.01 -3.25 -5.27
N ASP A 194 9.64 -2.66 -6.41
CA ASP A 194 8.49 -3.05 -7.22
C ASP A 194 8.44 -4.51 -7.67
N ILE A 195 9.61 -5.13 -7.82
CA ILE A 195 9.74 -6.53 -8.24
C ILE A 195 10.19 -7.45 -7.10
N HIS A 196 10.40 -6.89 -5.90
CA HIS A 196 10.88 -7.66 -4.75
C HIS A 196 9.72 -8.37 -4.02
N GLN A 197 9.97 -9.58 -3.52
CA GLN A 197 8.99 -10.38 -2.77
C GLN A 197 8.42 -9.67 -1.54
N ALA A 198 9.20 -8.79 -0.91
CA ALA A 198 8.74 -8.00 0.23
C ALA A 198 7.52 -7.13 -0.09
N LYS A 199 7.44 -6.58 -1.32
CA LYS A 199 6.25 -5.83 -1.77
C LYS A 199 5.03 -6.73 -1.84
N PHE A 200 5.16 -7.91 -2.43
CA PHE A 200 4.07 -8.88 -2.51
C PHE A 200 3.55 -9.22 -1.12
N PHE A 201 4.43 -9.57 -0.18
CA PHE A 201 4.03 -9.90 1.18
C PHE A 201 3.42 -8.72 1.93
N ALA A 202 3.91 -7.50 1.74
CA ALA A 202 3.33 -6.30 2.34
C ALA A 202 1.89 -6.08 1.84
N TYR A 203 1.66 -6.13 0.53
CA TYR A 203 0.31 -5.98 -0.04
C TYR A 203 -0.62 -7.12 0.33
N SER A 204 -0.15 -8.38 0.31
CA SER A 204 -0.93 -9.52 0.78
C SER A 204 -1.33 -9.36 2.25
N PHE A 205 -0.42 -8.87 3.10
CA PHE A 205 -0.73 -8.61 4.50
C PHE A 205 -1.82 -7.55 4.66
N LEU A 206 -1.74 -6.43 3.94
CA LEU A 206 -2.78 -5.40 3.94
C LEU A 206 -4.14 -5.93 3.46
N GLN A 207 -4.15 -6.70 2.37
CA GLN A 207 -5.38 -7.32 1.85
C GLN A 207 -6.00 -8.29 2.86
N ILE A 208 -5.18 -9.13 3.49
CA ILE A 208 -5.62 -10.07 4.52
C ILE A 208 -6.22 -9.32 5.70
N LEU A 209 -5.53 -8.31 6.24
CA LEU A 209 -6.03 -7.50 7.34
C LEU A 209 -7.36 -6.83 7.00
N ASN A 210 -7.48 -6.22 5.81
CA ASN A 210 -8.72 -5.62 5.34
C ASN A 210 -9.86 -6.65 5.29
N ASN A 211 -9.61 -7.83 4.72
CA ASN A 211 -10.63 -8.86 4.55
C ASN A 211 -11.04 -9.48 5.90
N ILE A 212 -10.11 -9.72 6.83
CA ILE A 212 -10.41 -10.17 8.20
C ILE A 212 -11.25 -9.12 8.93
N ASN A 213 -10.89 -7.84 8.79
CA ASN A 213 -11.64 -6.75 9.42
C ASN A 213 -13.06 -6.67 8.85
N ILE A 214 -13.25 -6.86 7.54
CA ILE A 214 -14.59 -6.94 6.93
C ILE A 214 -15.38 -8.12 7.48
N LEU A 215 -14.77 -9.30 7.64
CA LEU A 215 -15.44 -10.45 8.28
C LEU A 215 -15.86 -10.11 9.71
N SER A 216 -14.96 -9.49 10.49
CA SER A 216 -15.23 -9.10 11.88
C SER A 216 -16.38 -8.09 11.97
N LEU A 217 -16.35 -7.05 11.13
CA LEU A 217 -17.39 -6.03 11.08
C LEU A 217 -18.75 -6.61 10.67
N CYS A 218 -18.79 -7.44 9.63
CA CYS A 218 -20.05 -7.99 9.12
C CYS A 218 -20.67 -9.03 10.08
N PHE A 219 -19.85 -9.92 10.65
CA PHE A 219 -20.35 -11.09 11.39
C PHE A 219 -20.30 -10.97 12.92
N ASP A 220 -19.38 -10.19 13.47
CA ASP A 220 -19.18 -10.01 14.92
C ASP A 220 -19.41 -8.56 15.39
N ARG A 221 -19.66 -7.63 14.44
CA ARG A 221 -19.93 -6.21 14.73
C ARG A 221 -18.84 -5.58 15.57
N ARG A 222 -17.58 -5.93 15.28
CA ARG A 222 -16.39 -5.44 15.96
C ARG A 222 -15.25 -5.24 14.97
N ILE A 223 -14.39 -4.29 15.27
CA ILE A 223 -13.09 -4.18 14.61
C ILE A 223 -12.24 -5.37 15.05
N PHE A 224 -11.45 -5.91 14.13
CA PHE A 224 -10.52 -7.00 14.46
C PHE A 224 -9.54 -6.57 15.56
N GLU A 225 -9.43 -7.36 16.64
CA GLU A 225 -8.73 -7.00 17.90
C GLU A 225 -7.27 -6.52 17.71
N ARG A 226 -6.58 -7.03 16.69
CA ARG A 226 -5.18 -6.67 16.37
C ARG A 226 -5.03 -5.86 15.09
N TYR A 227 -6.10 -5.26 14.58
CA TYR A 227 -6.09 -4.54 13.31
C TYR A 227 -5.08 -3.39 13.30
N TYR A 228 -5.23 -2.45 14.25
CA TYR A 228 -4.36 -1.29 14.36
C TYR A 228 -2.91 -1.65 14.72
N GLU A 229 -2.72 -2.63 15.62
CA GLU A 229 -1.40 -3.12 16.01
C GLU A 229 -0.63 -3.65 14.78
N ASN A 230 -1.27 -4.47 13.96
CA ASN A 230 -0.67 -5.04 12.76
C ASN A 230 -0.38 -3.97 11.70
N LEU A 231 -1.30 -3.02 11.49
CA LEU A 231 -1.08 -1.91 10.56
C LEU A 231 0.09 -1.02 10.99
N GLU A 232 0.18 -0.69 12.28
CA GLU A 232 1.27 0.14 12.80
C GLU A 232 2.61 -0.61 12.78
N GLY A 233 2.60 -1.93 13.05
CA GLY A 233 3.79 -2.78 12.92
C GLY A 233 4.35 -2.81 11.50
N LEU A 234 3.49 -2.96 10.49
CA LEU A 234 3.90 -2.84 9.09
C LEU A 234 4.42 -1.44 8.77
N LYS A 235 3.68 -0.39 9.18
CA LYS A 235 4.06 1.00 8.96
C LYS A 235 5.45 1.31 9.51
N HIS A 236 5.75 0.85 10.72
CA HIS A 236 7.06 1.03 11.33
C HIS A 236 8.17 0.40 10.49
N THR A 237 7.94 -0.82 9.99
CA THR A 237 8.90 -1.55 9.16
C THR A 237 9.12 -0.87 7.81
N LEU A 238 8.04 -0.39 7.17
CA LEU A 238 8.13 0.36 5.92
C LEU A 238 8.76 1.73 6.10
N LEU A 239 8.54 2.43 7.22
CA LEU A 239 9.22 3.69 7.51
C LEU A 239 10.73 3.50 7.71
N LYS A 240 11.16 2.39 8.32
CA LYS A 240 12.58 2.02 8.39
C LYS A 240 13.17 1.87 6.99
N LEU A 241 12.49 1.14 6.11
CA LEU A 241 12.89 0.99 4.71
C LEU A 241 12.92 2.33 3.96
N PHE A 242 11.85 3.12 4.09
CA PHE A 242 11.73 4.44 3.49
C PHE A 242 12.90 5.35 3.89
N ARG A 243 13.27 5.37 5.18
CA ARG A 243 14.42 6.17 5.65
C ARG A 243 15.73 5.71 5.04
N VAL A 244 15.95 4.40 4.89
CA VAL A 244 17.14 3.87 4.21
C VAL A 244 17.15 4.28 2.73
N LEU A 245 16.00 4.23 2.07
CA LEU A 245 15.87 4.67 0.67
C LEU A 245 16.01 6.20 0.54
N VAL A 246 15.59 7.01 1.50
CA VAL A 246 15.75 8.48 1.41
C VAL A 246 17.18 8.89 1.76
N HIS A 247 17.72 8.43 2.88
CA HIS A 247 19.02 8.88 3.43
C HIS A 247 20.22 8.06 2.96
N GLY A 248 19.96 6.93 2.34
CA GLY A 248 20.99 6.05 1.81
C GLY A 248 21.63 5.15 2.85
N ILE A 249 22.52 4.28 2.38
CA ILE A 249 23.29 3.39 3.24
C ILE A 249 24.61 4.08 3.64
N SER A 250 24.72 4.41 4.93
CA SER A 250 25.98 4.80 5.60
C SER A 250 26.82 5.89 4.89
N GLY A 251 26.27 7.10 4.77
CA GLY A 251 27.04 8.29 4.39
C GLY A 251 27.13 8.58 2.89
N GLU A 252 26.56 7.75 2.03
CA GLU A 252 26.51 8.01 0.58
C GLU A 252 25.76 9.29 0.16
N GLY A 253 24.98 9.87 1.08
CA GLY A 253 24.12 11.01 0.83
C GLY A 253 22.66 10.60 0.60
N ASP A 254 21.79 11.59 0.72
CA ASP A 254 20.35 11.40 0.54
C ASP A 254 19.90 11.58 -0.92
N ILE A 255 18.67 11.19 -1.19
CA ILE A 255 18.03 11.33 -2.50
C ILE A 255 17.97 12.80 -2.95
N TYR A 256 17.91 13.76 -2.01
CA TYR A 256 17.87 15.18 -2.35
C TYR A 256 19.15 15.62 -3.07
N GLN A 257 20.32 15.07 -2.72
CA GLN A 257 21.58 15.32 -3.43
C GLN A 257 21.55 14.84 -4.88
N MET A 258 20.85 13.75 -5.17
CA MET A 258 20.73 13.21 -6.54
C MET A 258 19.84 14.11 -7.42
N CYS A 259 18.87 14.75 -6.79
CA CYS A 259 17.75 15.39 -7.45
C CYS A 259 17.87 16.91 -7.59
N TYR A 260 18.62 17.58 -6.70
CA TYR A 260 18.77 19.04 -6.65
C TYR A 260 20.20 19.54 -6.87
N ALA A 261 21.15 18.65 -7.18
CA ALA A 261 22.52 19.07 -7.50
C ALA A 261 22.59 19.88 -8.81
N PRO A 262 23.48 20.89 -8.87
CA PRO A 262 23.70 21.67 -10.09
C PRO A 262 24.09 20.77 -11.27
N GLU A 263 23.58 21.09 -12.47
CA GLU A 263 23.89 20.34 -13.68
C GLU A 263 25.40 20.37 -13.98
N VAL A 264 26.00 19.20 -14.13
CA VAL A 264 27.40 19.04 -14.55
C VAL A 264 27.42 18.11 -15.76
N GLY A 265 27.95 18.59 -16.89
CA GLY A 265 28.19 17.75 -18.07
C GLY A 265 26.96 17.42 -18.93
N GLY A 266 25.89 18.22 -18.89
CA GLY A 266 24.75 18.08 -19.81
C GLY A 266 23.78 16.93 -19.51
N GLN A 267 23.91 16.26 -18.36
CA GLN A 267 22.87 15.38 -17.85
C GLN A 267 21.79 16.22 -17.17
N SER A 268 20.63 16.33 -17.80
CA SER A 268 19.47 16.99 -17.21
C SER A 268 19.00 16.22 -15.98
N ARG A 269 19.38 16.70 -14.79
CA ARG A 269 18.90 16.15 -13.52
C ARG A 269 17.50 16.69 -13.30
N ARG A 270 16.53 15.79 -13.29
CA ARG A 270 15.13 16.14 -13.04
C ARG A 270 14.82 15.82 -11.59
N PRO A 271 14.24 16.76 -10.82
CA PRO A 271 13.72 16.42 -9.51
C PRO A 271 12.64 15.32 -9.65
N PRO A 272 12.47 14.46 -8.64
CA PRO A 272 11.36 13.52 -8.55
C PRO A 272 10.06 14.31 -8.73
N LYS A 273 9.12 13.73 -9.46
CA LYS A 273 7.85 14.40 -9.75
C LYS A 273 7.11 14.79 -8.46
N ASP A 274 7.26 13.99 -7.40
CA ASP A 274 6.53 14.14 -6.13
C ASP A 274 7.43 14.36 -4.92
N ILE A 275 8.47 15.20 -5.05
CA ILE A 275 9.38 15.50 -3.95
C ILE A 275 8.70 16.00 -2.66
N LEU A 276 7.60 16.76 -2.79
CA LEU A 276 6.84 17.25 -1.65
C LEU A 276 6.21 16.10 -0.85
N ARG A 277 5.82 15.02 -1.54
CA ARG A 277 5.30 13.78 -0.93
C ARG A 277 6.41 13.10 -0.13
N ILE A 278 7.61 12.98 -0.70
CA ILE A 278 8.79 12.41 -0.03
C ILE A 278 9.12 13.20 1.25
N ILE A 279 9.19 14.53 1.15
CA ILE A 279 9.47 15.42 2.29
C ILE A 279 8.43 15.25 3.41
N LYS A 280 7.14 15.15 3.05
CA LYS A 280 6.05 14.94 4.01
C LYS A 280 6.22 13.63 4.81
N HIS A 281 6.62 12.55 4.16
CA HIS A 281 6.83 11.25 4.82
C HIS A 281 8.15 11.17 5.60
N ASP A 282 9.20 11.81 5.09
CA ASP A 282 10.52 11.83 5.74
C ASP A 282 10.52 12.66 7.02
N GLY A 283 9.91 13.85 6.98
CA GLY A 283 9.80 14.76 8.12
C GLY A 283 11.14 15.29 8.66
N SER A 284 12.27 14.95 8.04
CA SER A 284 13.60 15.33 8.50
C SER A 284 14.13 16.62 7.85
N ALA A 285 13.47 17.09 6.79
CA ALA A 285 13.82 18.30 6.06
C ALA A 285 12.57 19.06 5.62
N THR A 286 12.71 20.36 5.36
CA THR A 286 11.72 21.18 4.64
C THR A 286 12.11 21.39 3.19
N ILE A 287 11.16 21.81 2.34
CA ILE A 287 11.47 22.12 0.94
C ILE A 287 12.50 23.26 0.82
N ASP A 288 12.41 24.27 1.67
CA ASP A 288 13.34 25.40 1.69
C ASP A 288 14.75 24.94 2.06
N GLU A 289 14.88 24.05 3.04
CA GLU A 289 16.16 23.42 3.40
C GLU A 289 16.72 22.57 2.26
N VAL A 290 15.88 21.78 1.58
CA VAL A 290 16.29 20.96 0.43
C VAL A 290 16.82 21.81 -0.72
N ILE A 291 16.17 22.94 -1.00
CA ILE A 291 16.57 23.90 -2.05
C ILE A 291 17.84 24.67 -1.65
N ALA A 292 17.96 25.07 -0.38
CA ALA A 292 19.10 25.85 0.11
C ALA A 292 20.39 25.02 0.28
N ARG A 293 20.29 23.68 0.30
CA ARG A 293 21.45 22.80 0.38
C ARG A 293 22.36 22.99 -0.84
N ASN A 294 23.62 23.31 -0.56
CA ASN A 294 24.66 23.39 -1.59
C ASN A 294 25.22 21.98 -1.85
N TYR A 295 24.74 21.32 -2.90
CA TYR A 295 25.31 20.05 -3.34
C TYR A 295 26.55 20.34 -4.20
N GLY A 296 27.72 19.87 -3.75
CA GLY A 296 28.99 20.17 -4.41
C GLY A 296 28.99 19.83 -5.90
N ALA A 297 29.53 20.73 -6.73
CA ALA A 297 29.59 20.57 -8.19
C ALA A 297 30.64 19.55 -8.66
N THR A 298 31.57 19.16 -7.80
CA THR A 298 32.63 18.20 -8.12
C THR A 298 32.18 16.78 -7.77
N ASN A 299 31.72 16.04 -8.78
CA ASN A 299 31.19 14.66 -8.70
C ASN A 299 29.79 14.54 -8.07
N PRO A 300 28.76 15.14 -8.70
CA PRO A 300 27.41 15.03 -8.20
C PRO A 300 26.91 13.57 -8.34
N PRO A 301 26.19 13.01 -7.35
CA PRO A 301 25.84 11.59 -7.32
C PRO A 301 24.98 11.19 -8.53
N LEU A 302 25.11 9.96 -9.03
CA LEU A 302 24.32 9.47 -10.16
C LEU A 302 22.86 9.30 -9.74
N LEU A 303 21.93 9.59 -10.67
CA LEU A 303 20.50 9.34 -10.46
C LEU A 303 20.26 7.82 -10.36
N ASP A 304 19.64 7.38 -9.26
CA ASP A 304 19.21 5.99 -9.08
C ASP A 304 17.68 5.91 -9.28
N GLU A 305 17.26 5.59 -10.50
CA GLU A 305 15.83 5.45 -10.85
C GLU A 305 15.15 4.31 -10.09
N ASN A 306 15.88 3.22 -9.80
CA ASN A 306 15.33 2.08 -9.05
C ASN A 306 15.01 2.48 -7.62
N ARG A 307 15.92 3.25 -6.99
CA ARG A 307 15.71 3.79 -5.65
C ARG A 307 14.54 4.76 -5.61
N ILE A 308 14.40 5.65 -6.61
CA ILE A 308 13.25 6.56 -6.71
C ILE A 308 11.94 5.77 -6.85
N SER A 309 11.89 4.81 -7.78
CA SER A 309 10.71 3.93 -7.95
C SER A 309 10.36 3.24 -6.64
N SER A 310 11.36 2.73 -5.92
CA SER A 310 11.17 2.06 -4.63
C SER A 310 10.63 2.99 -3.54
N ILE A 311 11.05 4.25 -3.52
CA ILE A 311 10.50 5.27 -2.63
C ILE A 311 9.01 5.47 -2.93
N ASP A 312 8.65 5.61 -4.21
CA ASP A 312 7.26 5.78 -4.64
C ASP A 312 6.40 4.58 -4.19
N THR A 313 6.85 3.35 -4.43
CA THR A 313 6.14 2.13 -4.01
C THR A 313 5.93 2.05 -2.50
N VAL A 314 6.96 2.43 -1.72
CA VAL A 314 6.87 2.40 -0.25
C VAL A 314 5.94 3.49 0.26
N MET A 315 5.93 4.68 -0.36
CA MET A 315 4.95 5.72 -0.04
C MET A 315 3.52 5.28 -0.34
N ASP A 316 3.28 4.62 -1.48
CA ASP A 316 1.96 4.08 -1.81
C ASP A 316 1.48 3.11 -0.72
N LEU A 317 2.33 2.17 -0.29
CA LEU A 317 2.02 1.25 0.82
C LEU A 317 1.75 1.97 2.15
N LEU A 318 2.50 3.02 2.47
CA LEU A 318 2.29 3.81 3.69
C LEU A 318 0.94 4.54 3.63
N GLU A 319 0.54 5.04 2.47
CA GLU A 319 -0.76 5.67 2.29
C GLU A 319 -1.91 4.65 2.32
N GLU A 320 -1.72 3.44 1.80
CA GLU A 320 -2.68 2.34 1.95
C GLU A 320 -2.94 2.03 3.42
N ILE A 321 -1.90 2.01 4.26
CA ILE A 321 -2.05 1.82 5.70
C ILE A 321 -2.92 2.93 6.31
N GLU A 322 -2.65 4.18 5.96
CA GLU A 322 -3.46 5.30 6.47
C GLU A 322 -4.92 5.23 5.98
N ASN A 323 -5.15 4.84 4.73
CA ASN A 323 -6.51 4.62 4.21
C ASN A 323 -7.24 3.51 4.98
N LEU A 324 -6.57 2.40 5.28
CA LEU A 324 -7.11 1.31 6.07
C LEU A 324 -7.41 1.70 7.53
N LYS A 325 -6.55 2.51 8.15
CA LYS A 325 -6.82 3.08 9.49
C LYS A 325 -8.06 3.97 9.46
N LEU A 326 -8.12 4.90 8.51
CA LEU A 326 -9.29 5.78 8.34
C LEU A 326 -10.58 5.00 8.11
N ARG A 327 -10.54 3.87 7.40
CA ARG A 327 -11.70 2.97 7.25
C ARG A 327 -12.18 2.42 8.59
N ALA A 328 -11.28 1.94 9.44
CA ALA A 328 -11.64 1.39 10.74
C ALA A 328 -12.11 2.47 11.71
N ASP A 329 -11.52 3.66 11.66
CA ASP A 329 -11.89 4.81 12.50
C ASP A 329 -13.35 5.26 12.29
N GLN A 330 -13.94 4.95 11.13
CA GLN A 330 -15.38 5.17 10.88
C GLN A 330 -16.29 4.44 11.88
N TYR A 331 -15.79 3.36 12.49
CA TYR A 331 -16.56 2.41 13.28
C TYR A 331 -16.09 2.34 14.75
N GLU A 332 -14.95 2.93 15.11
CA GLU A 332 -14.35 2.80 16.45
C GLU A 332 -15.24 3.36 17.59
N ASN A 333 -16.03 4.40 17.30
CA ASN A 333 -16.85 5.09 18.29
C ASN A 333 -18.35 5.01 17.99
N VAL A 334 -18.77 4.04 17.18
CA VAL A 334 -20.16 3.85 16.79
C VAL A 334 -20.67 2.55 17.38
N ASP A 335 -21.91 2.54 17.89
CA ASP A 335 -22.54 1.28 18.25
C ASP A 335 -22.81 0.46 16.97
N LEU A 336 -21.95 -0.50 16.71
CA LEU A 336 -21.99 -1.33 15.50
C LEU A 336 -23.17 -2.30 15.49
N SER A 337 -23.78 -2.56 16.65
CA SER A 337 -24.93 -3.47 16.76
C SER A 337 -26.19 -2.91 16.10
N GLU A 338 -26.32 -1.59 16.00
CA GLU A 338 -27.47 -0.90 15.43
C GLU A 338 -27.23 -0.37 14.00
N LEU A 339 -26.04 -0.60 13.42
CA LEU A 339 -25.71 -0.13 12.08
C LEU A 339 -26.34 -1.00 10.97
N SER A 340 -27.38 -0.46 10.32
CA SER A 340 -27.98 -1.01 9.09
C SER A 340 -26.95 -1.19 7.98
N ASP A 341 -26.00 -0.26 7.87
CA ASP A 341 -24.98 -0.22 6.81
C ASP A 341 -24.09 -1.46 6.79
N LEU A 342 -23.72 -1.99 7.97
CA LEU A 342 -22.94 -3.22 8.08
C LEU A 342 -23.74 -4.46 7.66
N SER A 343 -25.06 -4.45 7.91
CA SER A 343 -25.96 -5.48 7.41
C SER A 343 -26.13 -5.39 5.89
N GLU A 344 -26.13 -4.19 5.32
CA GLU A 344 -26.15 -3.98 3.87
C GLU A 344 -24.85 -4.45 3.21
N ILE A 345 -23.69 -4.16 3.80
CA ILE A 345 -22.40 -4.71 3.33
C ILE A 345 -22.41 -6.24 3.42
N GLN A 346 -22.88 -6.79 4.53
CA GLN A 346 -22.99 -8.23 4.71
C GLN A 346 -23.92 -8.85 3.65
N ASN A 347 -25.07 -8.22 3.37
CA ASN A 347 -25.99 -8.65 2.32
C ASN A 347 -25.34 -8.56 0.94
N LEU A 348 -24.72 -7.43 0.62
CA LEU A 348 -24.06 -7.21 -0.66
C LEU A 348 -22.94 -8.24 -0.94
N LEU A 349 -22.13 -8.54 0.08
CA LEU A 349 -20.95 -9.39 -0.07
C LEU A 349 -21.21 -10.87 0.17
N PHE A 350 -22.12 -11.22 1.08
CA PHE A 350 -22.22 -12.57 1.65
C PHE A 350 -23.64 -13.16 1.69
N THR A 351 -24.70 -12.40 1.36
CA THR A 351 -26.10 -12.85 1.55
C THR A 351 -26.95 -12.65 0.28
N ASP A 352 -28.07 -13.35 0.15
CA ASP A 352 -28.90 -13.30 -1.06
C ASP A 352 -29.56 -11.94 -1.27
N SER A 353 -29.45 -11.39 -2.48
CA SER A 353 -30.52 -10.56 -3.04
C SER A 353 -31.68 -11.50 -3.32
N LYS A 354 -32.77 -11.37 -2.55
CA LYS A 354 -34.00 -12.16 -2.73
C LYS A 354 -34.53 -12.11 -4.16
#